data_AF-A0A1Q5XDF2-F1
#
_entry.id   AF-A0A1Q5XDF2-F1
#
_cell.length_a   1.000
_cell.length_b   1.000
_cell.length_c   1.000
_cell.angle_alpha   90.00
_cell.angle_beta   90.00
_cell.angle_gamma   90.00
#
_symmetry.space_group_name_H-M   'P 1'
#
loop_
_entity.id
_entity.type
_entity.pdbx_description
1 polymer ?
#
loop_
_entity_poly.entity_id
_entity_poly.type
_entity_poly.pdbx_seq_one_letter_code
_entity_poly.pdbx_strand_id
1 'polypeptide(L)' 'MLPDLIIVEVSDDEVKYVNEKLQKEIKANDIVVLLSSGNRYLVVCSIMKIVENDLDLFELPFEKLKY' A
#
# COMPACT_ATOMS: atom_id res chain seq x y z
N MET A 1 -0.46 -16.26 -18.14
CA MET A 1 0.44 -15.16 -18.53
C MET A 1 -0.43 -13.96 -18.83
N LEU A 2 -0.13 -12.77 -18.30
CA LEU A 2 -0.79 -11.52 -18.74
C LEU A 2 -0.26 -11.22 -20.16
N PRO A 3 -1.06 -11.38 -21.22
CA PRO A 3 -0.61 -11.01 -22.56
C PRO A 3 -0.47 -9.48 -22.61
N ASP A 4 0.61 -9.01 -23.25
CA ASP A 4 0.88 -7.59 -23.47
C ASP A 4 1.14 -6.74 -22.22
N LEU A 5 1.88 -7.29 -21.25
CA LEU A 5 2.38 -6.52 -20.11
C LEU A 5 3.48 -5.56 -20.55
N ILE A 6 3.26 -4.26 -20.35
CA ILE A 6 4.26 -3.20 -20.57
C ILE A 6 4.56 -2.53 -19.23
N ILE A 7 5.85 -2.37 -18.93
CA ILE A 7 6.31 -1.65 -17.76
C ILE A 7 6.73 -0.25 -18.22
N VAL A 8 6.18 0.78 -17.59
CA VAL A 8 6.49 2.19 -17.90
C VAL A 8 6.84 2.96 -16.64
N GLU A 9 7.56 4.06 -16.83
CA GLU A 9 7.85 5.01 -15.76
C GLU A 9 6.57 5.73 -15.30
N VAL A 10 6.55 6.05 -14.01
CA VAL A 10 5.48 6.82 -13.36
C VAL A 10 5.59 8.29 -13.74
N SER A 11 4.48 8.98 -13.95
CA SER A 11 4.48 10.43 -14.15
C SER A 11 4.50 11.20 -12.83
N ASP A 12 4.93 12.47 -12.86
CA ASP A 12 4.96 13.32 -11.66
C ASP A 12 3.56 13.49 -11.01
N ASP A 13 2.51 13.56 -11.84
CA ASP A 13 1.12 13.63 -11.37
C ASP A 13 0.70 12.36 -10.64
N GLU A 14 1.15 11.19 -11.11
CA GLU A 14 0.89 9.90 -10.48
C GLU A 14 1.65 9.75 -9.15
N VAL A 15 2.90 10.22 -9.09
CA VAL A 15 3.66 10.28 -7.84
C VAL A 15 2.92 11.14 -6.81
N LYS A 16 2.44 12.31 -7.23
CA LYS A 16 1.66 13.21 -6.37
C LYS A 16 0.37 12.54 -5.88
N TYR A 17 -0.37 11.89 -6.79
CA TYR A 17 -1.59 11.17 -6.43
C TYR A 17 -1.33 10.07 -5.38
N VAL A 18 -0.27 9.28 -5.57
CA VAL A 18 0.11 8.20 -4.64
C VAL A 18 0.50 8.78 -3.28
N ASN A 19 1.28 9.87 -3.25
CA ASN A 19 1.70 10.53 -2.02
C ASN A 19 0.51 11.10 -1.23
N GLU A 20 -0.43 11.74 -1.91
CA GLU A 20 -1.67 12.24 -1.30
C GLU A 20 -2.54 11.10 -0.76
N LYS A 21 -2.65 10.00 -1.50
CA LYS A 21 -3.51 8.87 -1.13
C LYS A 21 -2.97 8.05 0.02
N LEU A 22 -1.65 7.85 0.06
CA LEU A 22 -0.98 7.05 1.10
C LEU A 22 -0.50 7.90 2.29
N GLN A 23 -0.65 9.23 2.23
CA GLN A 23 -0.17 10.19 3.23
C GLN A 23 1.30 9.93 3.61
N LYS A 24 2.10 9.52 2.63
CA LYS A 24 3.49 9.12 2.78
C LYS A 24 4.28 9.63 1.59
N GLU A 25 5.48 10.13 1.83
CA GLU A 25 6.40 10.49 0.76
C GLU A 25 6.98 9.22 0.14
N ILE A 26 6.61 8.97 -1.12
CA ILE A 26 7.11 7.88 -1.95
C ILE A 26 7.83 8.49 -3.13
N LYS A 27 9.02 7.96 -3.43
CA LYS A 27 9.83 8.44 -4.55
C LYS A 27 9.35 7.78 -5.84
N ALA A 28 9.51 8.48 -6.97
CA ALA A 28 9.17 7.95 -8.28
C ALA A 28 9.82 6.58 -8.56
N ASN A 29 11.07 6.39 -8.12
CA ASN A 29 11.81 5.13 -8.27
C ASN A 29 11.19 3.93 -7.51
N ASP A 30 10.32 4.19 -6.54
CA ASP A 30 9.62 3.16 -5.77
C ASP A 30 8.25 2.79 -6.37
N ILE A 31 7.89 3.42 -7.49
CA ILE A 31 6.61 3.23 -8.20
C ILE A 31 6.88 2.70 -9.60
N VAL A 32 6.20 1.62 -9.95
CA VAL A 32 6.26 1.00 -11.27
C VAL A 32 4.85 0.95 -11.83
N VAL A 33 4.68 1.35 -13.08
CA VAL A 33 3.37 1.27 -13.74
C VAL A 33 3.33 0.07 -14.66
N LEU A 34 2.31 -0.77 -14.48
CA LEU A 34 2.00 -1.90 -15.32
C LEU A 34 0.82 -1.57 -16.22
N LEU A 35 1.03 -1.70 -17.53
CA LEU A 35 -0.02 -1.61 -18.53
C LEU A 35 -0.32 -3.03 -19.02
N SER A 36 -1.58 -3.45 -18.94
CA SER A 36 -2.01 -4.75 -19.44
C SER A 36 -3.42 -4.66 -19.99
N SER A 37 -3.60 -5.05 -21.25
CA SER A 37 -4.92 -5.12 -21.89
C SER A 37 -5.75 -3.83 -21.77
N GLY A 38 -5.08 -2.68 -21.90
CA GLY A 38 -5.68 -1.34 -21.78
C GLY A 38 -5.89 -0.84 -20.35
N ASN A 39 -5.61 -1.66 -19.34
CA ASN A 39 -5.65 -1.25 -17.94
C ASN A 39 -4.27 -0.75 -17.47
N ARG A 40 -4.30 0.22 -16.56
CA ARG A 40 -3.10 0.82 -15.95
C ARG A 40 -3.11 0.58 -14.45
N TYR A 41 -2.07 -0.07 -13.95
CA TYR A 41 -1.92 -0.42 -12.54
C TYR A 41 -0.67 0.25 -11.98
N LEU A 42 -0.81 0.99 -10.89
CA LEU A 42 0.32 1.56 -10.15
C LEU A 42 0.75 0.57 -9.07
N VAL A 43 1.99 0.09 -9.16
CA VAL A 43 2.60 -0.81 -8.18
C VAL A 43 3.59 -0.01 -7.35
N VAL A 44 3.35 0.05 -6.05
CA VAL A 44 4.13 0.86 -5.12
C VAL A 44 4.86 -0.07 -4.15
N CYS A 45 6.19 -0.01 -4.15
CA CYS A 45 6.99 -0.70 -3.14
C CYS A 45 6.99 0.13 -1.86
N SER A 46 6.26 -0.31 -0.83
CA SER A 46 6.27 0.33 0.49
C SER A 46 6.68 -0.66 1.55
N ILE A 47 7.71 -0.29 2.33
CA ILE A 47 8.00 -0.92 3.61
C ILE A 47 7.10 -0.28 4.65
N MET A 48 6.20 -1.06 5.22
CA MET A 48 5.34 -0.65 6.32
C MET A 48 5.77 -1.41 7.57
N LYS A 49 6.14 -0.69 8.64
CA LYS A 49 6.26 -1.29 9.96
C LYS A 49 4.83 -1.63 10.39
N ILE A 50 4.55 -2.91 10.62
CA ILE A 50 3.32 -3.31 11.31
C ILE A 50 3.48 -2.79 12.74
N VAL A 51 2.84 -1.67 13.03
CA VAL A 51 2.72 -1.17 14.39
C VAL A 51 1.56 -1.94 15.01
N GLU A 52 1.82 -2.55 16.15
CA GLU A 52 0.81 -3.20 16.98
C GLU A 52 -0.39 -2.25 17.09
N ASN A 53 -1.57 -2.76 16.74
CA ASN A 53 -2.77 -1.96 16.65
C ASN A 53 -3.35 -1.93 18.07
N ASP A 54 -3.54 -0.75 18.67
CA ASP A 54 -4.28 -0.58 19.95
C ASP A 54 -5.77 -1.00 19.84
N LEU A 55 -6.18 -1.57 18.70
CA LEU A 55 -7.40 -2.37 18.59
C LEU A 55 -7.15 -3.77 19.16
N ASP A 56 -6.76 -3.83 20.43
CA ASP A 56 -7.12 -4.92 21.32
C ASP A 56 -8.64 -4.89 21.53
N LEU A 57 -9.38 -5.24 20.45
CA LEU A 57 -10.83 -5.42 20.45
C LEU A 57 -11.26 -6.68 21.24
N PHE A 58 -10.32 -7.33 21.91
CA PHE A 58 -10.57 -8.39 22.86
C PHE A 58 -10.02 -7.97 24.21
N GLU A 59 -10.79 -7.18 24.96
CA GLU A 59 -10.79 -7.38 26.42
C GLU A 59 -11.17 -8.85 26.65
N LEU A 60 -10.17 -9.70 26.90
CA LEU A 60 -10.41 -11.09 27.24
C LEU A 60 -11.30 -11.10 28.50
N PRO A 61 -12.46 -11.78 28.50
CA PRO A 61 -13.42 -11.74 29.61
C PRO A 61 -12.91 -12.40 30.91
N PHE A 62 -11.64 -12.80 30.94
CA PHE A 62 -11.02 -13.53 32.04
C PHE A 62 -10.33 -12.61 33.07
N GLU A 63 -10.10 -11.32 32.78
CA GLU A 63 -9.46 -10.40 33.73
C GLU A 63 -10.35 -10.06 34.96
N LYS A 64 -11.63 -10.45 34.97
CA LYS A 64 -12.54 -10.22 36.11
C LYS A 64 -12.73 -11.42 37.03
N LEU A 65 -11.99 -12.52 36.88
CA LEU A 65 -11.97 -13.59 37.87
C LEU A 65 -10.86 -13.31 38.91
N LYS A 66 -11.18 -12.42 39.85
CA LYS A 66 -10.42 -12.30 41.10
C LYS A 66 -10.64 -13.57 41.92
N TYR A 67 -9.57 -14.32 42.16
CA TYR A 67 -9.48 -15.27 43.28
C TYR A 67 -9.03 -14.53 44.54
#